data_AF-A0A2H6N9Q1-F1
#
_entry.id   AF-A0A2H6N9Q1-F1
#
_cell.length_a   1.000
_cell.length_b   1.000
_cell.length_c   1.000
_cell.angle_alpha   90.00
_cell.angle_beta   90.00
_cell.angle_gamma   90.00
#
_symmetry.space_group_name_H-M   'P 1'
#
loop_
_entity.id
_entity.type
_entity.pdbx_description
1 polymer ?
#
loop_
_entity_poly.entity_id
_entity_poly.type
_entity_poly.pdbx_seq_one_letter_code
_entity_poly.pdbx_strand_id
1 'polypeptide(L)'
;TVSTAETFQFLGSTISHDLKWTPNIKNVIQKAQRRTFFLRQLRKLKLPQELLIQFYRGIIESIICSSITDWFGSATQQDRHRLQRIIMTAEKNNYYPPAFC
;
A
#
# COMPACT_ATOMS: atom_id res chain seq x y z
N THR A 1 -10.93 -33.92 -12.59
CA THR A 1 -9.50 -33.60 -12.44
C THR A 1 -9.39 -32.17 -11.97
N VAL A 2 -8.85 -31.92 -10.78
CA VAL A 2 -8.62 -30.56 -10.28
C VAL A 2 -7.36 -30.04 -10.95
N SER A 3 -7.49 -29.03 -11.81
CA SER A 3 -6.36 -28.37 -12.47
C SER A 3 -5.76 -27.33 -11.53
N THR A 4 -4.49 -27.49 -11.16
CA THR A 4 -3.72 -26.51 -10.39
C THR A 4 -3.45 -25.28 -11.25
N ALA A 5 -3.96 -24.12 -10.84
CA ALA A 5 -3.62 -22.84 -11.46
C ALA A 5 -2.31 -22.30 -10.87
N GLU A 6 -1.37 -21.90 -11.71
CA GLU A 6 -0.08 -21.35 -11.27
C GLU A 6 -0.22 -19.99 -10.55
N THR A 7 -1.22 -19.20 -10.93
CA THR A 7 -1.59 -17.93 -10.28
C THR A 7 -3.09 -17.68 -10.36
N PHE A 8 -3.66 -17.10 -9.31
CA PHE A 8 -5.07 -16.76 -9.19
C PHE A 8 -5.24 -15.31 -8.74
N GLN A 9 -6.22 -14.59 -9.31
CA GLN A 9 -6.55 -13.24 -8.86
C GLN A 9 -7.76 -13.29 -7.93
N PHE A 10 -7.57 -12.83 -6.70
CA PHE A 10 -8.62 -12.73 -5.70
C PHE A 10 -8.62 -11.32 -5.09
N LEU A 11 -9.74 -10.62 -5.15
CA LEU A 11 -9.89 -9.26 -4.58
C LEU A 11 -8.80 -8.26 -5.05
N GLY A 12 -8.29 -8.44 -6.28
CA GLY A 12 -7.21 -7.60 -6.82
C GLY A 12 -5.81 -7.92 -6.29
N SER A 13 -5.66 -9.03 -5.57
CA SER A 13 -4.42 -9.64 -5.10
C SER A 13 -4.08 -10.87 -5.93
N THR A 14 -2.78 -11.08 -6.20
CA THR A 14 -2.30 -12.24 -6.97
C THR A 14 -1.82 -13.32 -6.00
N ILE A 15 -2.50 -14.46 -5.99
CA ILE A 15 -2.16 -15.64 -5.19
C ILE A 15 -1.40 -16.60 -6.10
N SER A 16 -0.12 -16.80 -5.83
CA SER A 16 0.74 -17.74 -6.56
C SER A 16 0.62 -19.16 -5.98
N HIS A 17 0.79 -20.19 -6.79
CA HIS A 17 0.74 -21.60 -6.36
C HIS A 17 1.76 -21.93 -5.25
N ASP A 18 2.93 -21.30 -5.28
CA ASP A 18 3.96 -21.44 -4.24
C ASP A 18 3.68 -20.58 -2.99
N LEU A 19 2.49 -19.96 -2.92
CA LEU A 19 2.09 -18.98 -1.91
C LEU A 19 3.13 -17.87 -1.71
N LYS A 20 3.99 -17.63 -2.72
CA LYS A 20 4.89 -16.49 -2.68
C LYS A 20 4.07 -15.25 -3.00
N TRP A 21 3.93 -14.44 -1.96
CA TRP A 21 3.25 -13.15 -2.02
C TRP A 21 4.10 -12.08 -2.71
N THR A 22 5.37 -12.33 -3.05
CA THR A 22 6.28 -11.36 -3.67
C THR A 22 5.68 -10.58 -4.86
N PRO A 23 4.97 -11.23 -5.82
CA PRO A 23 4.29 -10.50 -6.90
C PRO A 23 3.16 -9.59 -6.38
N ASN A 24 2.38 -10.08 -5.40
CA ASN A 24 1.32 -9.32 -4.75
C ASN A 24 1.88 -8.10 -4.00
N ILE A 25 2.94 -8.30 -3.23
CA ILE A 25 3.66 -7.27 -2.49
C ILE A 25 4.15 -6.18 -3.42
N LYS A 26 4.79 -6.57 -4.54
CA LYS A 26 5.26 -5.64 -5.56
C LYS A 26 4.10 -4.82 -6.15
N ASN A 27 2.97 -5.46 -6.44
CA ASN A 27 1.77 -4.77 -6.94
C ASN A 27 1.22 -3.77 -5.92
N VAL A 28 1.14 -4.14 -4.64
CA VAL A 28 0.68 -3.25 -3.56
C VAL A 28 1.62 -2.06 -3.39
N ILE A 29 2.93 -2.30 -3.35
CA ILE A 29 3.95 -1.23 -3.27
C ILE A 29 3.81 -0.27 -4.46
N GLN A 30 3.64 -0.79 -5.68
CA GLN A 30 3.45 0.05 -6.86
C GLN A 30 2.15 0.86 -6.79
N LYS A 31 1.04 0.27 -6.33
CA LYS A 31 -0.23 0.99 -6.10
C LYS A 31 -0.01 2.12 -5.09
N ALA A 32 0.58 1.83 -3.93
CA ALA A 32 0.86 2.83 -2.89
C ALA A 32 1.75 3.97 -3.42
N GLN A 33 2.83 3.65 -4.14
CA GLN A 33 3.71 4.66 -4.73
C GLN A 33 2.99 5.60 -5.71
N ARG A 34 2.12 5.07 -6.58
CA ARG A 34 1.31 5.89 -7.51
C ARG A 34 0.37 6.84 -6.76
N ARG A 35 -0.28 6.36 -5.69
CA ARG A 35 -1.19 7.19 -4.88
C ARG A 35 -0.44 8.27 -4.10
N THR A 36 0.72 7.95 -3.54
CA THR A 36 1.60 8.93 -2.88
C THR A 36 2.12 9.97 -3.87
N PHE A 37 2.46 9.58 -5.10
CA PHE A 37 2.81 10.54 -6.15
C PHE A 37 1.66 11.50 -6.42
N PHE A 38 0.43 11.00 -6.55
CA PHE A 38 -0.73 11.86 -6.75
C PHE A 38 -0.96 12.82 -5.58
N LEU A 39 -0.84 12.35 -4.33
CA LEU A 39 -0.91 13.22 -3.14
C LEU A 39 0.13 14.35 -3.19
N ARG A 40 1.36 14.07 -3.65
CA ARG A 40 2.39 15.11 -3.84
C ARG A 40 1.98 16.13 -4.90
N GLN A 41 1.33 15.70 -5.97
CA GLN A 41 0.82 16.60 -7.01
C GLN A 41 -0.33 17.47 -6.49
N LEU A 42 -1.29 16.89 -5.76
CA LEU A 42 -2.37 17.62 -5.11
C LEU A 42 -1.85 18.69 -4.14
N ARG A 43 -0.77 18.37 -3.39
CA ARG A 43 -0.10 19.34 -2.52
C ARG A 43 0.52 20.50 -3.30
N LYS A 44 1.10 20.27 -4.48
CA LYS A 44 1.63 21.35 -5.34
C LYS A 44 0.54 22.31 -5.80
N LEU A 45 -0.69 21.81 -5.95
CA LEU A 45 -1.87 22.61 -6.28
C LEU A 45 -2.44 23.39 -5.08
N LYS A 46 -1.80 23.32 -3.90
CA LYS A 46 -2.21 24.02 -2.67
C LYS A 46 -3.65 23.74 -2.25
N LEU A 47 -4.11 22.50 -2.44
CA LEU A 47 -5.43 22.09 -1.95
C LEU A 47 -5.51 22.17 -0.41
N PRO A 48 -6.72 22.36 0.15
CA PRO A 48 -6.92 22.41 1.59
C PRO A 48 -6.33 21.19 2.28
N GLN A 49 -5.68 21.43 3.42
CA GLN A 49 -5.04 20.38 4.23
C GLN A 49 -6.03 19.26 4.59
N GLU A 50 -7.27 19.59 4.95
CA GLU A 50 -8.30 18.62 5.29
C GLU A 50 -8.60 17.63 4.15
N LEU A 51 -8.65 18.14 2.90
CA LEU A 51 -8.87 17.31 1.72
C LEU A 51 -7.69 16.36 1.48
N LEU A 52 -6.45 16.86 1.67
CA LEU A 52 -5.25 16.04 1.56
C LEU A 52 -5.24 14.92 2.61
N ILE A 53 -5.67 15.21 3.84
CA ILE A 53 -5.82 14.24 4.94
C ILE A 53 -6.85 13.18 4.58
N GLN A 54 -8.03 13.57 4.11
CA GLN A 54 -9.06 12.62 3.69
C GLN A 54 -8.59 11.74 2.53
N PHE A 55 -7.88 12.31 1.56
CA PHE A 55 -7.29 11.54 0.47
C PHE A 55 -6.26 10.52 0.98
N TYR A 56 -5.36 10.94 1.87
CA TYR A 56 -4.36 10.05 2.46
C TYR A 56 -5.03 8.87 3.20
N ARG A 57 -5.99 9.16 4.09
CA ARG A 57 -6.69 8.13 4.87
C ARG A 57 -7.51 7.18 3.99
N GLY A 58 -8.32 7.74 3.09
CA GLY A 58 -9.21 6.94 2.25
C GLY A 58 -8.48 6.05 1.25
N ILE A 59 -7.32 6.49 0.73
CA ILE A 59 -6.68 5.86 -0.43
C ILE A 59 -5.33 5.22 -0.10
N ILE A 60 -4.50 5.84 0.74
CA ILE A 60 -3.13 5.35 1.01
C ILE A 60 -3.14 4.47 2.26
N GLU A 61 -3.73 4.94 3.35
CA GLU A 61 -3.87 4.19 4.60
C GLU A 61 -4.69 2.91 4.40
N SER A 62 -5.78 2.95 3.62
CA SER A 62 -6.58 1.76 3.29
C SER A 62 -5.80 0.67 2.54
N ILE A 63 -4.91 1.04 1.61
CA ILE A 63 -4.01 0.10 0.91
C ILE A 63 -3.01 -0.51 1.89
N ILE A 64 -2.47 0.30 2.80
CA ILE A 64 -1.51 -0.17 3.80
C ILE A 64 -2.19 -1.14 4.78
N CYS A 65 -3.34 -0.79 5.35
CA CYS A 65 -4.01 -1.66 6.33
C CYS A 65 -4.52 -2.97 5.72
N SER A 66 -5.10 -2.95 4.52
CA SER A 66 -5.46 -4.20 3.81
C SER A 66 -4.25 -5.06 3.49
N SER A 67 -3.10 -4.45 3.19
CA SER A 67 -1.87 -5.20 2.94
C SER A 67 -1.28 -5.87 4.20
N ILE A 68 -1.58 -5.34 5.39
CA ILE A 68 -1.15 -5.92 6.66
C ILE A 68 -1.86 -7.26 6.90
N THR A 69 -3.17 -7.31 6.67
CA THR A 69 -3.98 -8.52 6.89
C THR A 69 -3.66 -9.62 5.89
N ASP A 70 -3.34 -9.27 4.65
CA ASP A 70 -3.26 -10.25 3.56
C ASP A 70 -1.89 -10.94 3.46
N TRP A 71 -0.77 -10.24 3.73
CA TRP A 71 0.56 -10.81 3.46
C TRP A 71 1.70 -10.34 4.37
N PHE A 72 1.46 -9.52 5.40
CA PHE A 72 2.53 -9.02 6.27
C PHE A 72 3.37 -10.12 6.93
N GLY A 73 2.71 -11.22 7.33
CA GLY A 73 3.35 -12.42 7.86
C GLY A 73 4.36 -13.05 6.90
N SER A 74 4.11 -12.94 5.59
CA SER A 74 4.95 -13.50 4.52
C SER A 74 5.83 -12.45 3.81
N ALA A 75 5.83 -11.20 4.25
CA ALA A 75 6.63 -10.12 3.69
C ALA A 75 8.12 -10.29 4.02
N THR A 76 9.00 -10.02 3.04
CA THR A 76 10.44 -9.94 3.32
C THR A 76 10.75 -8.70 4.18
N GLN A 77 11.88 -8.72 4.90
CA GLN A 77 12.32 -7.56 5.67
C GLN A 77 12.54 -6.31 4.81
N GLN A 78 12.98 -6.51 3.55
CA GLN A 78 13.14 -5.41 2.60
C GLN A 78 11.80 -4.76 2.23
N ASP A 79 10.74 -5.56 2.06
CA ASP A 79 9.40 -5.06 1.74
C ASP A 79 8.80 -4.29 2.92
N ARG A 80 9.00 -4.79 4.15
CA ARG A 80 8.62 -4.09 5.39
C ARG A 80 9.31 -2.73 5.50
N HIS A 81 10.62 -2.65 5.24
CA HIS A 81 11.34 -1.37 5.22
C HIS A 81 10.87 -0.42 4.11
N ARG A 82 10.44 -0.95 2.95
CA ARG A 82 9.86 -0.11 1.87
C ARG A 82 8.53 0.49 2.28
N LEU A 83 7.65 -0.30 2.90
CA LEU A 83 6.38 0.18 3.45
C LEU A 83 6.58 1.23 4.55
N GLN A 84 7.45 0.96 5.52
CA GLN A 84 7.76 1.91 6.59
C GLN A 84 8.26 3.25 6.04
N ARG A 85 9.09 3.25 4.98
CA ARG A 85 9.52 4.50 4.34
C ARG A 85 8.37 5.29 3.72
N ILE A 86 7.35 4.62 3.17
CA ILE A 86 6.16 5.29 2.64
C ILE A 86 5.39 5.97 3.78
N ILE A 87 5.21 5.28 4.90
CA ILE A 87 4.54 5.79 6.11
C ILE A 87 5.32 7.00 6.66
N MET A 88 6.62 6.84 6.94
CA MET A 88 7.46 7.92 7.45
C MET A 88 7.51 9.14 6.53
N THR A 89 7.48 8.94 5.21
CA THR A 89 7.44 10.05 4.25
C THR A 89 6.11 10.80 4.29
N ALA A 90 5.01 10.11 4.62
CA ALA A 90 3.73 10.75 4.84
C ALA A 90 3.75 11.51 6.18
N GLU A 91 4.17 10.86 7.27
CA GLU A 91 4.19 11.43 8.63
C GLU A 91 5.09 12.66 8.78
N LYS A 92 6.33 12.61 8.25
CA LYS A 92 7.32 13.70 8.36
C LYS A 92 6.84 15.03 7.77
N ASN A 93 5.77 15.02 6.97
CA ASN A 93 5.21 16.23 6.39
C ASN A 93 4.23 16.97 7.32
N ASN A 94 4.06 16.59 8.59
CA ASN A 94 3.26 17.30 9.61
C ASN A 94 1.76 17.50 9.28
N TYR A 95 1.26 16.82 8.25
CA TYR A 95 -0.12 16.95 7.79
C TYR A 95 -1.02 15.79 8.21
N TYR A 96 -0.47 14.67 8.71
CA TYR A 96 -1.22 13.43 8.85
C TYR A 96 -1.04 12.85 10.26
N PRO A 97 -2.14 12.52 10.97
CA PRO A 97 -2.06 11.90 12.29
C PRO A 97 -1.30 10.58 12.20
N PRO A 98 -0.68 10.11 13.30
CA PRO A 98 0.01 8.82 13.32
C PRO A 98 -0.96 7.75 12.82
N ALA A 99 -0.72 7.29 11.60
CA ALA A 99 -1.57 6.34 10.92
C ALA A 99 -1.21 4.97 11.47
N PHE A 100 -1.92 4.57 12.50
CA PHE A 100 -1.97 3.18 12.92
C PHE A 100 -3.16 2.53 12.21
N CYS A 101 -2.85 1.47 11.45
CA CYS A 101 -3.57 0.25 11.72
C CYS A 101 -3.15 -0.17 13.15
#